data_AF-A0AAY4BNY6-F1
#
_entry.id   AF-A0AAY4BNY6-F1
#
_cell.length_a   1.000
_cell.length_b   1.000
_cell.length_c   1.000
_cell.angle_alpha   90.00
_cell.angle_beta   90.00
_cell.angle_gamma   90.00
#
_symmetry.space_group_name_H-M   'P 1'
#
loop_
_entity.id
_entity.type
_entity.pdbx_description
1 polymer ?
#
loop_
_entity_poly.entity_id
_entity_poly.type
_entity_poly.pdbx_seq_one_letter_code
_entity_poly.pdbx_strand_id
1 'polypeptide(L)'
;MKKVRRKGGNKEKVFGCDLAEHISVSCQDIPVVLRSCSEFIEENGIVDGIYRLSGVSSNTQKLRCVCVCNDNYNIFSQTSDNVGRGM
;
A
#
# COMPACT_ATOMS: atom_id res chain seq x y z
N MET A 1 -6.43 32.00 3.03
CA MET A 1 -4.97 31.81 3.26
C MET A 1 -4.53 30.49 2.64
N LYS A 2 -3.77 30.52 1.54
CA LYS A 2 -3.28 29.29 0.87
C LYS A 2 -2.16 28.69 1.72
N LYS A 3 -2.43 27.54 2.35
CA LYS A 3 -1.46 26.82 3.19
C LYS A 3 -0.39 26.22 2.27
N VAL A 4 0.72 26.93 2.09
CA VAL A 4 1.90 26.44 1.37
C VAL A 4 2.40 25.21 2.12
N ARG A 5 2.13 24.03 1.56
CA ARG A 5 2.65 22.76 2.09
C ARG A 5 4.16 22.78 1.86
N ARG A 6 4.90 23.01 2.95
CA ARG A 6 6.36 22.88 2.94
C ARG A 6 6.70 21.50 2.41
N LYS A 7 7.51 21.46 1.34
CA LYS A 7 8.16 20.27 0.79
C LYS A 7 9.21 19.82 1.83
N GLY A 8 8.74 19.28 2.94
CA GLY A 8 9.58 18.57 3.90
C GLY A 8 10.03 17.30 3.21
N GLY A 9 11.33 17.21 2.94
CA GLY A 9 11.96 16.06 2.29
C GLY A 9 11.52 14.78 2.97
N ASN A 10 10.83 13.94 2.20
CA ASN A 10 10.02 12.87 2.73
C ASN A 10 10.63 11.53 2.34
N LYS A 11 11.84 11.29 2.84
CA LYS A 11 12.70 10.17 2.45
C LYS A 11 12.16 8.79 2.89
N GLU A 12 11.08 8.75 3.67
CA GLU A 12 10.53 7.50 4.24
C GLU A 12 9.08 7.18 3.83
N LYS A 13 8.40 8.04 3.05
CA LYS A 13 7.01 7.75 2.68
C LYS A 13 6.94 7.03 1.33
N VAL A 14 6.33 5.86 1.35
CA VAL A 14 5.92 5.13 0.14
C VAL A 14 4.81 5.88 -0.60
N PHE A 15 3.82 6.44 0.12
CA PHE A 15 2.68 7.10 -0.51
C PHE A 15 2.87 8.62 -0.69
N GLY A 16 2.51 9.10 -1.89
CA GLY A 16 2.58 10.52 -2.24
C GLY A 16 3.99 11.06 -2.47
N CYS A 17 4.98 10.17 -2.61
CA CYS A 17 6.31 10.49 -3.13
C CYS A 17 6.33 10.33 -4.66
N ASP A 18 7.37 10.88 -5.30
CA ASP A 18 7.60 10.68 -6.73
C ASP A 18 8.04 9.24 -7.00
N LEU A 19 7.50 8.62 -8.06
CA LEU A 19 7.77 7.22 -8.37
C LEU A 19 9.24 6.99 -8.76
N ALA A 20 9.85 7.90 -9.52
CA ALA A 20 11.25 7.77 -9.94
C ALA A 20 12.18 7.96 -8.74
N GLU A 21 11.88 8.89 -7.83
CA GLU A 21 12.60 9.02 -6.56
C GLU A 21 12.48 7.74 -5.72
N HIS A 22 11.28 7.16 -5.63
CA HIS A 22 11.05 5.94 -4.86
C HIS A 22 11.84 4.74 -5.40
N ILE A 23 11.76 4.49 -6.71
CA ILE A 23 12.51 3.42 -7.41
C ILE A 23 14.01 3.61 -7.26
N SER A 24 14.50 4.86 -7.40
CA SER A 24 15.92 5.17 -7.25
C SER A 24 16.43 4.97 -5.83
N VAL A 25 15.59 5.14 -4.81
CA VAL A 25 15.95 4.95 -3.39
C VAL A 25 15.87 3.49 -2.97
N SER A 26 14.85 2.76 -3.43
CA SER A 26 14.65 1.34 -3.09
C SER A 26 15.51 0.39 -3.92
N CYS A 27 16.08 0.85 -5.04
CA CYS A 27 16.78 0.03 -6.02
C CYS A 27 15.93 -1.13 -6.57
N GLN A 28 14.61 -0.92 -6.66
CA GLN A 28 13.64 -1.90 -7.18
C GLN A 28 12.92 -1.32 -8.39
N ASP A 29 12.80 -2.08 -9.48
CA ASP A 29 12.10 -1.66 -10.71
C ASP A 29 10.59 -1.41 -10.47
N ILE A 30 10.01 -2.09 -9.48
CA ILE A 30 8.60 -2.00 -9.12
C ILE A 30 8.50 -1.82 -7.60
N PRO A 31 7.76 -0.80 -7.10
CA PRO A 31 7.49 -0.64 -5.68
C PRO A 31 6.95 -1.92 -5.04
N VAL A 32 7.54 -2.34 -3.92
CA VAL A 32 7.17 -3.58 -3.21
C VAL A 32 5.67 -3.62 -2.88
N VAL A 33 5.09 -2.49 -2.49
CA VAL A 33 3.65 -2.38 -2.21
C VAL A 33 2.79 -2.81 -3.40
N LEU A 34 3.19 -2.53 -4.63
CA LEU A 34 2.44 -2.94 -5.82
C LEU A 34 2.56 -4.45 -6.03
N ARG A 35 3.78 -4.98 -5.94
CA ARG A 35 4.04 -6.41 -6.10
C ARG A 35 3.25 -7.23 -5.09
N SER A 36 3.35 -6.90 -3.79
CA SER A 36 2.66 -7.62 -2.74
C SER A 36 1.13 -7.51 -2.83
N CYS A 37 0.59 -6.35 -3.24
CA CYS A 37 -0.85 -6.23 -3.47
C CYS A 37 -1.32 -7.11 -4.64
N SER A 38 -0.57 -7.12 -5.75
CA SER A 38 -0.88 -7.93 -6.92
C SER A 38 -0.84 -9.42 -6.61
N GLU A 39 0.25 -9.91 -6.02
CA GLU A 39 0.40 -11.31 -5.61
C GLU A 39 -0.75 -11.75 -4.69
N PHE A 40 -1.10 -10.94 -3.70
CA PHE A 40 -2.20 -11.27 -2.78
C PHE A 40 -3.56 -11.36 -3.48
N ILE A 41 -3.85 -10.45 -4.41
CA ILE A 41 -5.11 -10.46 -5.16
C ILE A 41 -5.17 -11.65 -6.10
N GLU A 42 -4.06 -12.00 -6.75
CA GLU A 42 -3.97 -13.18 -7.63
C GLU A 42 -4.22 -14.48 -6.87
N GLU A 43 -3.70 -14.60 -5.65
CA GLU A 43 -3.87 -15.80 -4.82
C GLU A 43 -5.22 -15.87 -4.10
N ASN A 44 -5.76 -14.74 -3.60
CA ASN A 44 -6.88 -14.72 -2.65
C ASN A 44 -8.04 -13.80 -3.06
N GLY A 45 -7.83 -12.90 -4.01
CA GLY A 45 -8.73 -11.77 -4.30
C GLY A 45 -9.57 -11.93 -5.56
N ILE A 46 -9.54 -13.08 -6.24
CA ILE A 46 -10.33 -13.31 -7.46
C ILE A 46 -11.80 -13.56 -7.06
N VAL A 47 -12.52 -12.46 -6.80
CA VAL A 47 -13.93 -12.42 -6.36
C VAL A 47 -14.75 -11.46 -7.22
N ASP A 48 -16.08 -11.56 -7.20
CA ASP A 48 -16.93 -10.59 -7.89
C ASP A 48 -16.74 -9.19 -7.30
N GLY A 49 -16.55 -8.21 -8.18
CA GLY A 49 -16.32 -6.83 -7.78
C GLY A 49 -14.94 -6.55 -7.20
N ILE A 50 -13.94 -7.41 -7.42
CA ILE A 50 -12.52 -7.08 -7.20
C ILE A 50 -12.20 -5.71 -7.85
N TYR A 51 -11.49 -4.86 -7.12
CA TYR A 51 -11.22 -3.44 -7.43
C TYR A 51 -12.44 -2.48 -7.48
N ARG A 52 -13.69 -2.98 -7.51
CA ARG A 52 -14.92 -2.17 -7.49
C ARG A 52 -15.44 -1.96 -6.07
N LEU A 53 -15.48 -3.03 -5.28
CA LEU A 53 -15.96 -2.99 -3.89
C LEU A 53 -14.93 -2.24 -3.02
N SER A 54 -15.45 -1.38 -2.14
CA SER A 54 -14.61 -0.57 -1.25
C SER A 54 -14.34 -1.30 0.04
N GLY A 55 -13.06 -1.52 0.34
CA GLY A 55 -12.65 -2.02 1.65
C GLY A 55 -12.95 -1.03 2.78
N VAL A 56 -12.92 -1.53 4.01
CA VAL A 56 -13.11 -0.71 5.21
C VAL A 56 -11.99 0.34 5.31
N SER A 57 -12.37 1.62 5.41
CA SER A 57 -11.46 2.76 5.37
C SER A 57 -10.36 2.70 6.44
N SER A 58 -10.70 2.24 7.66
CA SER A 58 -9.74 2.07 8.75
C SER A 58 -8.70 0.98 8.48
N ASN A 59 -9.07 -0.09 7.78
CA ASN A 59 -8.14 -1.14 7.36
C ASN A 59 -7.19 -0.62 6.28
N THR A 60 -7.72 0.07 5.26
CA THR A 60 -6.88 0.69 4.21
C THR A 60 -5.89 1.71 4.80
N GLN A 61 -6.32 2.47 5.81
CA GLN A 61 -5.44 3.44 6.47
C GLN A 61 -4.36 2.76 7.32
N LYS A 62 -4.67 1.65 8.01
CA LYS A 62 -3.66 0.82 8.70
C LYS A 62 -2.63 0.29 7.72
N LEU A 63 -3.05 -0.33 6.61
CA LEU A 63 -2.15 -0.82 5.56
C LEU A 63 -1.22 0.30 5.08
N ARG A 64 -1.78 1.49 4.79
CA ARG A 64 -1.01 2.67 4.36
C ARG A 64 0.08 3.09 5.37
N CYS A 65 -0.22 3.03 6.66
CA CYS A 65 0.75 3.36 7.71
C CYS A 65 1.88 2.33 7.81
N VAL A 66 1.60 1.06 7.53
CA VAL A 66 2.59 -0.02 7.69
C VAL A 66 3.42 -0.25 6.44
N CYS A 67 2.98 0.17 5.24
CA CYS A 67 3.85 0.15 4.06
C CYS A 67 5.00 1.15 4.23
N VAL A 68 6.12 0.66 4.73
CA VAL A 68 7.41 1.36 4.80
C VAL A 68 8.29 0.92 3.63
N CYS A 69 9.23 1.78 3.22
CA CYS A 69 10.20 1.49 2.15
C CYS A 69 11.20 0.37 2.51
N ASN A 70 11.06 -0.27 3.67
CA ASN A 70 11.93 -1.35 4.13
C ASN A 70 11.24 -2.69 3.82
N ASP A 71 11.96 -3.58 3.16
CA ASP A 71 11.50 -4.78 2.43
C ASP A 71 10.82 -5.90 3.26
N ASN A 72 10.17 -5.59 4.38
CA ASN A 72 9.61 -6.58 5.30
C ASN A 72 8.10 -6.39 5.56
N TYR A 73 7.35 -5.88 4.57
CA TYR A 73 5.90 -5.85 4.69
C TYR A 73 5.25 -7.03 3.97
N ASN A 74 4.91 -8.06 4.75
CA ASN A 74 4.11 -9.16 4.28
C ASN A 74 2.61 -8.85 4.46
N ILE A 75 1.90 -8.60 3.38
CA ILE A 75 0.45 -8.32 3.39
C ILE A 75 -0.37 -9.49 3.98
N PHE A 76 0.17 -10.73 3.97
CA PHE A 76 -0.44 -11.93 4.56
C PHE A 76 -0.63 -11.85 6.08
N SER A 77 0.18 -11.04 6.78
CA SER A 77 0.13 -10.94 8.25
C SER A 77 -1.10 -10.18 8.79
N GLN A 78 -1.85 -9.47 7.92
CA GLN A 78 -3.04 -8.71 8.33
C GLN A 78 -4.36 -9.30 7.80
N THR A 79 -4.31 -10.28 6.90
CA THR A 79 -5.50 -10.80 6.21
C THR A 79 -6.19 -11.97 6.91
N SER A 80 -5.54 -12.65 7.86
CA SER A 80 -6.18 -13.71 8.67
C SER A 80 -7.36 -13.22 9.52
N ASP A 81 -7.49 -11.91 9.76
CA ASP A 81 -8.57 -11.34 10.59
C ASP A 81 -9.77 -10.78 9.80
N ASN A 82 -9.73 -10.74 8.46
CA ASN A 82 -10.74 -10.01 7.66
C ASN A 82 -11.46 -10.82 6.58
N VAL A 83 -11.07 -12.07 6.31
CA VAL A 83 -11.73 -12.92 5.30
C VAL A 83 -13.18 -13.29 5.67
N GLY A 84 -13.61 -13.05 6.93
CA GLY A 84 -14.95 -13.40 7.42
C GLY A 84 -15.92 -12.25 7.72
N ARG A 85 -15.56 -10.98 7.46
CA ARG A 85 -16.45 -9.84 7.75
C ARG A 85 -16.51 -8.89 6.56
N GLY A 86 -17.47 -9.16 5.68
CA GLY A 86 -18.04 -8.20 4.73
C GLY A 86 -17.01 -7.36 3.97
N MET A 87 -16.53 -7.91 2.85
CA MET A 87 -16.22 -7.06 1.69
C MET A 87 -17.48 -6.32 1.24
#